data_AF-A0A9W4B6R4-F1
#
_entry.id   AF-A0A9W4B6R4-F1
#
_cell.length_a   1.000
_cell.length_b   1.000
_cell.length_c   1.000
_cell.angle_alpha   90.00
_cell.angle_beta   90.00
_cell.angle_gamma   90.00
#
_symmetry.space_group_name_H-M   'P 1'
#
loop_
_entity.id
_entity.type
_entity.pdbx_description
1 polymer ?
#
loop_
_entity_poly.entity_id
_entity_poly.type
_entity_poly.pdbx_seq_one_letter_code
_entity_poly.pdbx_strand_id
1 'polypeptide(L)'
;MNKSAKPTRSRVVGVAAACALGVSVAVVSAPMASAADCTASGLAVTAGGVLAEAGGYLAGHPGANDVLTAAATQPPDVARNNVRGYFMGNPGEFLDLSRIASPLKDLRNQCGVAITPAQFATLFEAMEV
;
A
#
# COMPACT_ATOMS: atom_id res chain seq x y z
N MET A 1 -36.71 55.57 -18.84
CA MET A 1 -35.35 55.79 -18.31
C MET A 1 -34.48 54.58 -18.68
N ASN A 2 -33.18 54.85 -18.95
CA ASN A 2 -31.99 53.98 -18.96
C ASN A 2 -31.95 52.64 -19.74
N LYS A 3 -31.16 52.66 -20.83
CA LYS A 3 -30.67 51.54 -21.67
C LYS A 3 -29.42 50.88 -21.05
N SER A 4 -29.21 49.58 -21.29
CA SER A 4 -27.88 48.95 -21.57
C SER A 4 -28.07 47.45 -21.83
N ALA A 5 -28.14 47.00 -23.08
CA ALA A 5 -27.01 46.66 -23.98
C ALA A 5 -26.31 45.35 -23.58
N LYS A 6 -26.70 44.27 -24.27
CA LYS A 6 -26.02 42.96 -24.28
C LYS A 6 -24.94 42.99 -25.37
N PRO A 7 -23.76 42.38 -25.13
CA PRO A 7 -23.05 41.76 -26.22
C PRO A 7 -22.71 40.30 -25.95
N THR A 8 -22.82 39.55 -27.04
CA THR A 8 -22.59 38.13 -27.28
C THR A 8 -21.16 37.93 -27.82
N ARG A 9 -20.62 36.69 -27.68
CA ARG A 9 -19.38 36.10 -28.27
C ARG A 9 -18.11 36.27 -27.43
N SER A 10 -17.24 35.27 -27.28
CA SER A 10 -16.70 34.43 -28.36
C SER A 10 -16.30 33.01 -27.90
N ARG A 11 -16.48 32.02 -28.78
CA ARG A 11 -15.79 30.73 -28.75
C ARG A 11 -14.33 30.97 -29.12
N VAL A 12 -13.38 30.44 -28.35
CA VAL A 12 -12.01 30.24 -28.83
C VAL A 12 -11.64 28.78 -28.59
N VAL A 13 -11.67 28.02 -29.68
CA VAL A 13 -10.91 26.78 -29.86
C VAL A 13 -9.46 27.22 -30.06
N GLY A 14 -8.55 26.72 -29.23
CA GLY A 14 -7.10 26.89 -29.39
C GLY A 14 -6.43 25.52 -29.41
N VAL A 15 -6.11 25.02 -30.60
CA VAL A 15 -5.16 23.93 -30.84
C VAL A 15 -3.92 24.55 -31.47
N ALA A 16 -2.75 24.31 -30.86
CA ALA A 16 -1.37 24.28 -31.39
C ALA A 16 -0.42 24.67 -30.23
N ALA A 17 0.43 23.79 -29.68
CA ALA A 17 1.63 23.13 -30.22
C ALA A 17 2.90 23.71 -29.55
N ALA A 18 3.70 22.80 -28.99
CA ALA A 18 5.13 22.87 -28.64
C ALA A 18 5.61 23.87 -27.56
N CYS A 19 6.16 23.31 -26.47
CA CYS A 19 7.58 23.45 -26.10
C CYS A 19 7.88 22.59 -24.84
N ALA A 20 8.84 21.69 -24.98
CA ALA A 20 9.37 20.89 -23.88
C ALA A 20 10.27 21.75 -22.98
N LEU A 21 9.86 21.95 -21.72
CA LEU A 21 10.75 22.27 -20.61
C LEU A 21 10.23 21.51 -19.39
N GLY A 22 11.03 20.56 -18.93
CA GLY A 22 10.74 19.72 -17.77
C GLY A 22 10.66 20.56 -16.50
N VAL A 23 9.43 20.86 -16.08
CA VAL A 23 9.13 21.22 -14.71
C VAL A 23 8.65 19.93 -14.05
N SER A 24 9.49 19.35 -13.19
CA SER A 24 9.06 18.33 -12.25
C SER A 24 8.06 18.96 -11.29
N VAL A 25 6.79 18.94 -11.67
CA VAL A 25 5.71 19.20 -10.75
C VAL A 25 5.78 18.07 -9.73
N ALA A 26 6.19 18.39 -8.50
CA ALA A 26 5.99 17.49 -7.37
C ALA A 26 4.48 17.33 -7.21
N VAL A 27 3.93 16.34 -7.91
CA VAL A 27 2.56 15.90 -7.70
C VAL A 27 2.52 15.37 -6.28
N VAL A 28 1.96 16.17 -5.38
CA VAL A 28 1.44 15.65 -4.12
C VAL A 28 0.32 14.70 -4.55
N SER A 29 0.66 13.42 -4.70
CA SER A 29 -0.32 12.38 -4.96
C SER A 29 -1.19 12.27 -3.72
N ALA A 30 -2.31 13.01 -3.72
CA ALA A 30 -3.49 12.57 -3.01
C ALA A 30 -3.70 11.08 -3.35
N PRO A 31 -4.11 10.22 -2.40
CA PRO A 31 -4.27 8.80 -2.65
C PRO A 31 -5.31 8.66 -3.76
N MET A 32 -4.83 8.51 -4.99
CA MET A 32 -5.67 8.12 -6.09
C MET A 32 -6.12 6.72 -5.71
N ALA A 33 -7.44 6.49 -5.72
CA ALA A 33 -7.96 5.14 -5.75
C ALA A 33 -7.47 4.53 -7.07
N SER A 34 -6.24 4.02 -7.07
CA SER A 34 -5.73 3.21 -8.15
C SER A 34 -6.63 1.99 -8.19
N ALA A 35 -7.20 1.69 -9.36
CA ALA A 35 -7.73 0.36 -9.57
C ALA A 35 -6.62 -0.63 -9.18
N ALA A 36 -6.95 -1.59 -8.32
CA ALA A 36 -5.97 -2.57 -7.90
C ALA A 36 -5.34 -3.21 -9.14
N ASP A 37 -4.02 -3.08 -9.26
CA ASP A 37 -3.27 -3.73 -10.31
C ASP A 37 -3.12 -5.20 -9.94
N CYS A 38 -3.98 -6.04 -10.52
CA CYS A 38 -4.07 -7.49 -10.27
C CYS A 38 -2.94 -8.28 -10.95
N THR A 39 -1.73 -7.75 -10.89
CA THR A 39 -0.52 -8.34 -11.45
C THR A 39 0.47 -8.68 -10.35
N ALA A 40 1.48 -9.50 -10.69
CA ALA A 40 2.56 -9.82 -9.77
C ALA A 40 3.31 -8.57 -9.30
N SER A 41 3.54 -7.61 -10.20
CA SER A 41 4.14 -6.31 -9.89
C SER A 41 3.28 -5.47 -8.95
N GLY A 42 1.97 -5.40 -9.16
CA GLY A 42 1.06 -4.66 -8.29
C GLY A 42 1.03 -5.21 -6.86
N LEU A 43 1.03 -6.54 -6.71
CA LEU A 43 1.13 -7.20 -5.42
C LEU A 43 2.49 -6.97 -4.76
N ALA A 44 3.59 -7.06 -5.49
CA ALA A 44 4.93 -6.80 -4.95
C ALA A 44 5.09 -5.36 -4.45
N VAL A 45 4.61 -4.36 -5.21
CA VAL A 45 4.64 -2.95 -4.80
C VAL A 45 3.79 -2.74 -3.55
N THR A 46 2.57 -3.30 -3.51
CA THR A 46 1.68 -3.19 -2.34
C THR A 46 2.30 -3.84 -1.11
N ALA A 47 2.83 -5.06 -1.26
CA ALA A 47 3.51 -5.77 -0.18
C ALA A 47 4.75 -5.01 0.32
N GLY A 48 5.55 -4.46 -0.59
CA GLY A 48 6.72 -3.65 -0.25
C GLY A 48 6.34 -2.41 0.57
N GLY A 49 5.27 -1.70 0.19
CA GLY A 49 4.76 -0.57 0.97
C GLY A 49 4.29 -0.96 2.38
N VAL A 50 3.50 -2.03 2.49
CA VAL A 50 3.04 -2.57 3.78
C VAL A 50 4.21 -2.99 4.66
N LEU A 51 5.22 -3.66 4.11
CA LEU A 51 6.40 -4.09 4.85
C LEU A 51 7.26 -2.90 5.30
N ALA A 52 7.40 -1.87 4.46
CA ALA A 52 8.13 -0.65 4.85
C ALA A 52 7.44 0.08 6.01
N GLU A 53 6.11 0.22 5.95
CA GLU A 53 5.32 0.84 7.02
C GLU A 53 5.35 0.00 8.30
N ALA A 54 5.21 -1.32 8.19
CA ALA A 54 5.36 -2.25 9.31
C ALA A 54 6.76 -2.15 9.93
N GLY A 55 7.82 -2.06 9.13
CA GLY A 55 9.19 -1.88 9.62
C GLY A 55 9.35 -0.60 10.44
N GLY A 56 8.80 0.52 9.94
CA GLY A 56 8.78 1.79 10.68
C GLY A 56 8.00 1.71 11.99
N TYR A 57 6.84 1.04 11.97
CA TYR A 57 6.03 0.80 13.16
C TYR A 57 6.78 -0.03 14.20
N LEU A 58 7.34 -1.17 13.80
CA LEU A 58 8.04 -2.10 14.68
C LEU A 58 9.30 -1.49 15.30
N ALA A 59 10.01 -0.62 14.57
CA ALA A 59 11.14 0.12 15.13
C ALA A 59 10.74 1.02 16.33
N GLY A 60 9.49 1.50 16.36
CA GLY A 60 8.92 2.25 17.49
C GLY A 60 8.24 1.39 18.57
N HIS A 61 8.07 0.10 18.33
CA HIS A 61 7.34 -0.83 19.21
C HIS A 61 8.21 -2.05 19.53
N PRO A 62 9.17 -1.93 20.47
CA PRO A 62 10.16 -2.98 20.73
C PRO A 62 9.53 -4.31 21.17
N GLY A 63 8.43 -4.29 21.94
CA GLY A 63 7.73 -5.52 22.34
C GLY A 63 7.17 -6.31 21.15
N ALA A 64 6.51 -5.62 20.21
CA ALA A 64 5.98 -6.21 18.98
C ALA A 64 7.12 -6.70 18.08
N ASN A 65 8.19 -5.91 17.97
CA ASN A 65 9.36 -6.28 17.20
C ASN A 65 10.03 -7.56 17.75
N ASP A 66 10.20 -7.64 19.07
CA ASP A 66 10.87 -8.77 19.72
C ASP A 66 10.06 -10.04 19.59
N VAL A 67 8.73 -10.00 19.80
CA VAL A 67 7.88 -11.20 19.68
C VAL A 67 7.85 -11.72 18.24
N LEU A 68 7.76 -10.83 17.24
CA LEU A 68 7.76 -11.22 15.84
C LEU A 68 9.13 -11.71 15.38
N THR A 69 10.22 -11.11 15.87
CA THR A 69 11.59 -11.55 15.60
C THR A 69 11.85 -12.93 16.19
N ALA A 70 11.48 -13.15 17.46
CA ALA A 70 11.63 -14.45 18.12
C ALA A 70 10.78 -15.54 17.45
N ALA A 71 9.59 -15.19 16.95
CA ALA A 71 8.72 -16.13 16.25
C ALA A 71 9.37 -16.73 14.99
N ALA A 72 10.33 -16.04 14.34
CA ALA A 72 10.96 -16.48 13.10
C ALA A 72 11.77 -17.78 13.25
N THR A 73 12.26 -18.09 14.45
CA THR A 73 13.08 -19.29 14.73
C THR A 73 12.36 -20.34 15.57
N GLN A 74 11.10 -20.06 15.95
CA GLN A 74 10.31 -20.94 16.80
C GLN A 74 9.57 -22.01 15.97
N PRO A 75 9.24 -23.16 16.58
CA PRO A 75 8.27 -24.10 16.01
C PRO A 75 6.95 -23.38 15.67
N PRO A 76 6.28 -23.70 14.55
CA PRO A 76 5.13 -22.92 14.07
C PRO A 76 3.97 -22.78 15.05
N ASP A 77 3.71 -23.81 15.85
CA ASP A 77 2.69 -23.81 16.90
C ASP A 77 3.07 -22.89 18.08
N VAL A 78 4.33 -22.95 18.51
CA VAL A 78 4.89 -22.10 19.56
C VAL A 78 4.87 -20.63 19.11
N ALA A 79 5.34 -20.35 17.90
CA ALA A 79 5.33 -19.01 17.29
C ALA A 79 3.92 -18.41 17.28
N ARG A 80 2.92 -19.17 16.78
CA ARG A 80 1.52 -18.71 16.75
C ARG A 80 0.98 -18.42 18.14
N ASN A 81 1.25 -19.28 19.11
CA ASN A 81 0.77 -19.08 20.48
C ASN A 81 1.40 -17.84 21.13
N ASN A 82 2.72 -17.65 20.99
CA ASN A 82 3.43 -16.51 21.55
C ASN A 82 2.97 -15.18 20.94
N VAL A 83 2.89 -15.12 19.61
CA VAL A 83 2.40 -13.93 18.90
C VAL A 83 0.97 -13.60 19.32
N ARG A 84 0.08 -14.61 19.36
CA ARG A 84 -1.30 -14.39 19.81
C ARG A 84 -1.37 -13.92 21.26
N GLY A 85 -0.62 -14.55 22.16
CA GLY A 85 -0.58 -14.17 23.57
C GLY A 85 -0.14 -12.72 23.77
N TYR A 86 0.89 -12.29 23.04
CA TYR A 86 1.36 -10.92 23.07
C TYR A 86 0.28 -9.93 22.60
N PHE A 87 -0.33 -10.17 21.44
CA PHE A 87 -1.33 -9.26 20.89
C PHE A 87 -2.68 -9.27 21.62
N MET A 88 -2.99 -10.33 22.37
CA MET A 88 -4.12 -10.31 23.32
C MET A 88 -3.89 -9.35 24.49
N GLY A 89 -2.64 -9.18 24.94
CA GLY A 89 -2.26 -8.18 25.94
C GLY A 89 -2.07 -6.77 25.36
N ASN A 90 -1.82 -6.67 24.05
CA ASN A 90 -1.54 -5.43 23.33
C ASN A 90 -2.51 -5.23 22.15
N PRO A 91 -3.82 -5.05 22.41
CA PRO A 91 -4.83 -4.95 21.36
C PRO A 91 -4.68 -3.70 20.49
N GLY A 92 -4.10 -2.61 21.02
CA GLY A 92 -3.78 -1.41 20.23
C GLY A 92 -2.79 -1.73 19.11
N GLU A 93 -1.69 -2.41 19.45
CA GLU A 93 -0.66 -2.77 18.48
C GLU A 93 -1.17 -3.76 17.43
N PHE A 94 -2.06 -4.66 17.83
CA PHE A 94 -2.75 -5.54 16.90
C PHE A 94 -3.59 -4.75 15.88
N LEU A 95 -4.34 -3.75 16.33
CA LEU A 95 -5.17 -2.93 15.46
C LEU A 95 -4.33 -2.10 14.50
N ASP A 96 -3.21 -1.55 14.96
CA ASP A 96 -2.30 -0.77 14.13
C ASP A 96 -1.66 -1.63 13.03
N LEU A 97 -1.08 -2.78 13.39
CA LEU A 97 -0.54 -3.73 12.40
C LEU A 97 -1.63 -4.27 11.46
N SER A 98 -2.86 -4.46 11.95
CA SER A 98 -3.99 -4.86 11.10
C SER A 98 -4.37 -3.79 10.07
N ARG A 99 -4.27 -2.51 10.43
CA ARG A 99 -4.48 -1.38 9.50
C ARG A 99 -3.35 -1.30 8.48
N ILE A 100 -2.11 -1.43 8.93
CA ILE A 100 -0.92 -1.47 8.06
C ILE A 100 -1.06 -2.60 7.03
N ALA A 101 -1.58 -3.76 7.43
CA ALA A 101 -1.80 -4.90 6.54
C ALA A 101 -3.08 -4.79 5.67
N SER A 102 -3.94 -3.80 5.86
CA SER A 102 -5.21 -3.65 5.13
C SER A 102 -5.05 -3.64 3.61
N PRO A 103 -4.08 -2.93 3.02
CA PRO A 103 -3.93 -2.88 1.57
C PRO A 103 -3.76 -4.25 0.92
N LEU A 104 -3.08 -5.19 1.59
CA LEU A 104 -2.94 -6.57 1.12
C LEU A 104 -4.26 -7.34 1.15
N LYS A 105 -5.06 -7.12 2.20
CA LYS A 105 -6.40 -7.73 2.32
C LYS A 105 -7.33 -7.18 1.24
N ASP A 106 -7.28 -5.88 0.99
CA ASP A 106 -8.11 -5.22 -0.02
C ASP A 106 -7.72 -5.67 -1.42
N LEU A 107 -6.43 -5.77 -1.72
CA LEU A 107 -5.93 -6.30 -2.98
C LEU A 107 -6.38 -7.74 -3.22
N ARG A 108 -6.29 -8.61 -2.20
CA ARG A 108 -6.78 -9.99 -2.29
C ARG A 108 -8.28 -10.04 -2.57
N ASN A 109 -9.07 -9.22 -1.90
CA ASN A 109 -10.52 -9.19 -2.08
C ASN A 109 -10.92 -8.68 -3.48
N GLN A 110 -10.18 -7.71 -4.03
CA GLN A 110 -10.46 -7.12 -5.33
C GLN A 110 -10.03 -8.00 -6.49
N CYS A 111 -8.86 -8.65 -6.38
CA CYS A 111 -8.27 -9.36 -7.50
C CYS A 111 -8.48 -10.88 -7.46
N GLY A 112 -9.03 -11.41 -6.36
CA GLY A 112 -9.22 -12.86 -6.19
C GLY A 112 -7.92 -13.66 -6.21
N VAL A 113 -6.77 -12.99 -6.21
CA VAL A 113 -5.47 -13.65 -6.36
C VAL A 113 -5.11 -14.30 -5.05
N ALA A 114 -4.95 -15.61 -5.12
CA ALA A 114 -4.37 -16.41 -4.06
C ALA A 114 -2.84 -16.34 -4.08
N ILE A 115 -2.20 -15.24 -4.49
CA ILE A 115 -0.76 -15.07 -4.29
C ILE A 115 -0.59 -14.14 -3.11
N THR A 116 0.02 -14.65 -2.05
CA THR A 116 0.39 -13.90 -0.85
C THR A 116 1.89 -13.61 -0.89
N PRO A 117 2.40 -12.65 -0.09
CA PRO A 117 3.84 -12.45 0.05
C PRO A 117 4.61 -13.76 0.35
N ALA A 118 4.04 -14.65 1.15
CA ALA A 118 4.61 -15.96 1.44
C ALA A 118 4.69 -16.86 0.19
N GLN A 119 3.68 -16.84 -0.69
CA GLN A 119 3.74 -17.62 -1.93
C GLN A 119 4.73 -17.05 -2.93
N PHE A 120 4.92 -15.73 -2.95
CA PHE A 120 6.02 -15.15 -3.71
C PHE A 120 7.39 -15.66 -3.25
N ALA A 121 7.61 -15.75 -1.93
CA ALA A 121 8.84 -16.31 -1.39
C ALA A 121 9.05 -17.76 -1.88
N THR A 122 8.03 -18.62 -1.78
CA THR A 122 8.13 -20.02 -2.26
C THR A 122 8.37 -20.14 -3.78
N LEU A 123 7.83 -19.19 -4.57
CA LEU A 123 8.07 -19.16 -6.02
C LEU A 123 9.50 -18.72 -6.34
N PHE A 124 10.09 -17.83 -5.54
CA PHE A 124 11.49 -17.44 -5.68
C PHE A 124 12.44 -18.57 -5.30
N GLU A 125 12.19 -19.28 -4.22
CA GLU A 125 12.94 -20.49 -3.83
C GLU A 125 12.93 -21.54 -4.94
N ALA A 126 11.83 -21.70 -5.68
CA ALA A 126 11.74 -22.65 -6.79
C ALA A 126 12.60 -22.27 -8.02
N MET A 127 13.07 -21.02 -8.14
CA MET A 127 14.00 -20.59 -9.20
C MET A 127 15.47 -20.84 -8.84
N GLU A 128 15.76 -21.07 -7.56
CA GLU A 128 17.08 -21.41 -7.07
C GLU A 128 17.36 -22.90 -7.38
N VAL A 129 17.66 -23.19 -8.65
CA VAL A 129 18.14 -24.50 -9.13
C VAL A 129 19.62 -24.66 -8.84
#